data_AF-A0A6J4K6J6-F1
#
_entry.id   AF-A0A6J4K6J6-F1
#
_cell.length_a   1.000
_cell.length_b   1.000
_cell.length_c   1.000
_cell.angle_alpha   90.00
_cell.angle_beta   90.00
_cell.angle_gamma   90.00
#
_symmetry.space_group_name_H-M   'P 1'
#
loop_
_entity.id
_entity.type
_entity.pdbx_description
1 polymer ?
#
loop_
_entity_poly.entity_id
_entity_poly.type
_entity_poly.pdbx_seq_one_letter_code
_entity_poly.pdbx_strand_id
1 'polypeptide(L)'
;MPMPAEYQQAGPCFDAFLVDVRDACELGSRHQAYTTAQGAFQVFRRRLALADAIRFAAALPGLARALFVAEWDPTEPRREFAPRVALEAEVRALRPLHNFAPDGAIGHVAWALWRHADVAALARVLGELPPPAWDYWRTDDESSAARATARRALGPALAP
;
A
#
# COMPACT_ATOMS: atom_id res chain seq x y z
N MET A 1 -25.36 -15.37 12.78
CA MET A 1 -24.77 -14.15 12.20
C MET A 1 -24.34 -14.46 10.78
N PRO A 2 -24.81 -13.73 9.75
CA PRO A 2 -24.27 -13.88 8.40
C PRO A 2 -22.81 -13.42 8.36
N MET A 3 -22.02 -13.98 7.44
CA MET A 3 -20.63 -13.58 7.25
C MET A 3 -20.56 -12.07 6.89
N PRO A 4 -19.60 -11.30 7.41
CA PRO A 4 -19.44 -9.90 7.00
C PRO A 4 -19.27 -9.74 5.49
N ALA A 5 -19.82 -8.65 4.94
CA ALA A 5 -19.79 -8.37 3.49
C ALA A 5 -18.37 -8.27 2.93
N GLU A 6 -17.42 -7.75 3.72
CA GLU A 6 -15.99 -7.68 3.37
C GLU A 6 -15.43 -9.05 2.97
N TYR A 7 -15.78 -10.11 3.69
CA TYR A 7 -15.32 -11.46 3.38
C TYR A 7 -16.11 -12.11 2.24
N GLN A 8 -17.39 -11.76 2.09
CA GLN A 8 -18.21 -12.26 0.98
C GLN A 8 -17.73 -11.72 -0.36
N GLN A 9 -17.24 -10.47 -0.38
CA GLN A 9 -16.81 -9.76 -1.57
C GLN A 9 -15.29 -9.70 -1.74
N ALA A 10 -14.53 -10.42 -0.91
CA ALA A 10 -13.07 -10.31 -0.84
C ALA A 10 -12.39 -10.59 -2.21
N GLY A 11 -12.86 -11.61 -2.94
CA GLY A 11 -12.38 -11.94 -4.29
C GLY A 11 -12.65 -10.81 -5.30
N PRO A 12 -13.93 -10.49 -5.57
CA PRO A 12 -14.28 -9.41 -6.51
C PRO A 12 -13.65 -8.05 -6.19
N CYS A 13 -13.61 -7.64 -4.92
CA CYS A 13 -12.97 -6.38 -4.51
C CYS A 13 -11.46 -6.40 -4.79
N PHE A 14 -10.79 -7.53 -4.55
CA PHE A 14 -9.37 -7.65 -4.82
C PHE A 14 -9.06 -7.69 -6.31
N ASP A 15 -9.89 -8.36 -7.11
CA ASP A 15 -9.77 -8.33 -8.57
C ASP A 15 -9.93 -6.89 -9.10
N ALA A 16 -10.89 -6.13 -8.57
CA ALA A 16 -11.05 -4.72 -8.94
C ALA A 16 -9.84 -3.86 -8.55
N PHE A 17 -9.25 -4.10 -7.37
CA PHE A 17 -7.99 -3.47 -6.97
C PHE A 17 -6.84 -3.80 -7.94
N LEU A 18 -6.67 -5.06 -8.33
CA LEU A 18 -5.63 -5.46 -9.27
C LEU A 18 -5.85 -4.92 -10.69
N VAL A 19 -7.10 -4.73 -11.11
CA VAL A 19 -7.44 -4.05 -12.37
C VAL A 19 -7.00 -2.59 -12.32
N ASP A 20 -7.31 -1.88 -11.23
CA ASP A 20 -6.90 -0.49 -11.05
C ASP A 20 -5.36 -0.34 -10.98
N VAL A 21 -4.65 -1.28 -10.33
CA VAL A 21 -3.18 -1.32 -10.35
C VAL A 21 -2.65 -1.59 -11.76
N ARG A 22 -3.24 -2.54 -12.50
CA ARG A 22 -2.84 -2.86 -13.88
C ARG A 22 -2.96 -1.62 -14.75
N ASP A 23 -4.10 -0.95 -14.70
CA ASP A 23 -4.41 0.18 -15.59
C ASP A 23 -3.57 1.40 -15.23
N ALA A 24 -3.38 1.69 -13.93
CA ALA A 24 -2.54 2.80 -13.49
C ALA A 24 -1.05 2.59 -13.83
N CYS A 25 -0.56 1.34 -13.84
CA CYS A 25 0.82 1.00 -14.19
C CYS A 25 1.00 0.63 -15.68
N GLU A 26 -0.06 0.72 -16.51
CA GLU A 26 -0.05 0.30 -17.92
C GLU A 26 0.45 -1.15 -18.15
N LEU A 27 0.09 -2.07 -17.26
CA LEU A 27 0.55 -3.46 -17.30
C LEU A 27 -0.29 -4.34 -18.23
N GLY A 28 0.34 -5.34 -18.85
CA GLY A 28 -0.31 -6.24 -19.79
C GLY A 28 -1.19 -7.32 -19.14
N SER A 29 -1.08 -7.56 -17.83
CA SER A 29 -1.89 -8.59 -17.15
C SER A 29 -2.10 -8.35 -15.66
N ARG A 30 -3.12 -9.02 -15.10
CA ARG A 30 -3.39 -9.06 -13.65
C ARG A 30 -2.24 -9.68 -12.85
N HIS A 31 -1.51 -10.64 -13.42
CA HIS A 31 -0.39 -11.27 -12.74
C HIS A 31 0.77 -10.28 -12.51
N GLN A 32 1.03 -9.43 -13.50
CA GLN A 32 2.01 -8.35 -13.34
C GLN A 32 1.56 -7.36 -12.26
N ALA A 33 0.29 -6.94 -12.28
CA ALA A 33 -0.29 -6.06 -11.27
C ALA A 33 -0.21 -6.64 -9.86
N TYR A 34 -0.47 -7.94 -9.71
CA TYR A 34 -0.30 -8.66 -8.45
C TYR A 34 1.14 -8.57 -7.93
N THR A 35 2.13 -8.87 -8.78
CA THR A 35 3.55 -8.82 -8.41
C THR A 35 4.00 -7.39 -8.07
N THR A 36 3.50 -6.38 -8.79
CA THR A 36 3.77 -4.97 -8.49
C THR A 36 3.17 -4.54 -7.15
N ALA A 37 1.91 -4.89 -6.87
CA ALA A 37 1.28 -4.62 -5.57
C ALA A 37 1.97 -5.36 -4.42
N GLN A 38 2.36 -6.62 -4.64
CA GLN A 38 3.16 -7.40 -3.70
C GLN A 38 4.48 -6.69 -3.38
N GLY A 39 5.19 -6.21 -4.40
CA GLY A 39 6.44 -5.46 -4.24
C GLY A 39 6.25 -4.21 -3.38
N ALA A 40 5.23 -3.40 -3.68
CA ALA A 40 4.93 -2.21 -2.88
C ALA A 40 4.64 -2.55 -1.41
N PHE A 41 3.82 -3.56 -1.14
CA PHE A 41 3.53 -3.99 0.23
C PHE A 41 4.76 -4.53 0.96
N GLN A 42 5.60 -5.34 0.30
CA GLN A 42 6.81 -5.88 0.91
C GLN A 42 7.84 -4.78 1.19
N VAL A 43 8.06 -3.85 0.26
CA VAL A 43 8.96 -2.71 0.47
C VAL A 43 8.47 -1.86 1.64
N PHE A 44 7.16 -1.64 1.78
CA PHE A 44 6.59 -0.89 2.89
C PHE A 44 6.74 -1.62 4.23
N ARG A 45 6.33 -2.90 4.33
CA ARG A 45 6.31 -3.63 5.62
C ARG A 45 7.69 -3.78 6.25
N ARG A 46 8.74 -3.86 5.42
CA ARG A 46 10.15 -3.94 5.87
C ARG A 46 10.65 -2.71 6.60
N ARG A 47 9.86 -1.64 6.64
CA ARG A 47 10.18 -0.34 7.27
C ARG A 47 9.35 -0.06 8.51
N LEU A 48 8.47 -0.97 8.89
CA LEU A 48 7.57 -0.80 10.03
C LEU A 48 8.02 -1.63 11.22
N ALA A 49 7.72 -1.14 12.43
CA ALA A 49 7.62 -2.05 13.57
C ALA A 49 6.47 -3.04 13.34
N LEU A 50 6.56 -4.25 13.90
CA LEU A 50 5.51 -5.26 13.73
C LEU A 50 4.13 -4.76 14.19
N ALA A 51 4.08 -4.03 15.31
CA ALA A 51 2.84 -3.44 15.82
C ALA A 51 2.21 -2.44 14.81
N ASP A 52 3.04 -1.60 14.20
CA ASP A 52 2.62 -0.63 13.19
C ASP A 52 2.13 -1.33 11.90
N ALA A 53 2.83 -2.39 11.48
CA ALA A 53 2.42 -3.20 10.34
C ALA A 53 1.07 -3.89 10.57
N ILE A 54 0.80 -4.38 11.78
CA ILE A 54 -0.50 -4.96 12.14
C ILE A 54 -1.61 -3.89 12.11
N ARG A 55 -1.34 -2.69 12.63
CA ARG A 55 -2.28 -1.55 12.54
C ARG A 55 -2.60 -1.23 11.09
N PHE A 56 -1.58 -1.14 10.22
CA PHE A 56 -1.76 -0.90 8.79
C PHE A 56 -2.56 -2.02 8.13
N ALA A 57 -2.23 -3.28 8.37
CA ALA A 57 -2.92 -4.43 7.82
C ALA A 57 -4.42 -4.42 8.19
N ALA A 58 -4.77 -4.02 9.41
CA ALA A 58 -6.16 -3.91 9.86
C ALA A 58 -6.99 -2.88 9.07
N ALA A 59 -6.35 -1.88 8.45
CA ALA A 59 -7.01 -0.91 7.58
C ALA A 59 -7.12 -1.36 6.10
N LEU A 60 -6.46 -2.46 5.72
CA LEU A 60 -6.51 -2.98 4.36
C LEU A 60 -7.78 -3.83 4.13
N PRO A 61 -8.36 -3.81 2.91
CA PRO A 61 -9.41 -4.74 2.51
C PRO A 61 -8.96 -6.20 2.56
N GLY A 62 -9.89 -7.12 2.91
CA GLY A 62 -9.72 -8.58 2.96
C GLY A 62 -8.47 -9.19 2.32
N LEU A 63 -8.43 -9.37 0.99
CA LEU A 63 -7.29 -10.03 0.34
C LEU A 63 -6.04 -9.15 0.19
N ALA A 64 -6.17 -7.82 0.19
CA ALA A 64 -5.00 -6.93 0.24
C ALA A 64 -4.29 -7.04 1.59
N ARG A 65 -5.06 -7.18 2.69
CA ARG A 65 -4.54 -7.52 4.02
C ARG A 65 -3.78 -8.85 4.00
N ALA A 66 -4.34 -9.87 3.37
CA ALA A 66 -3.68 -11.17 3.23
C ALA A 66 -2.38 -11.07 2.43
N LEU A 67 -2.39 -10.34 1.30
CA LEU A 67 -1.20 -10.12 0.48
C LEU A 67 -0.08 -9.40 1.26
N PHE A 68 -0.44 -8.40 2.07
CA PHE A 68 0.53 -7.62 2.86
C PHE A 68 1.34 -8.48 3.84
N VAL A 69 0.70 -9.47 4.47
CA VAL A 69 1.35 -10.35 5.46
C VAL A 69 1.89 -11.66 4.86
N ALA A 70 1.55 -11.98 3.61
CA ALA A 70 1.95 -13.22 2.96
C ALA A 70 3.48 -13.36 2.91
N GLU A 71 3.97 -14.55 3.26
CA GLU A 71 5.39 -14.91 3.21
C GLU A 71 6.30 -13.91 3.97
N TRP A 72 5.81 -13.32 5.07
CA TRP A 72 6.62 -12.40 5.88
C TRP A 72 7.44 -13.14 6.93
N ASP A 73 8.75 -12.91 6.94
CA ASP A 73 9.62 -13.16 8.09
C ASP A 73 9.64 -11.91 9.00
N PRO A 74 8.93 -11.91 10.15
CA PRO A 74 8.88 -10.77 11.05
C PRO A 74 10.19 -10.58 11.85
N THR A 75 11.15 -11.50 11.71
CA THR A 75 12.46 -11.43 12.38
C THR A 75 13.53 -10.75 11.53
N GLU A 76 13.25 -10.50 10.24
CA GLU A 76 14.20 -9.82 9.36
C GLU A 76 14.50 -8.39 9.89
N PRO A 77 15.75 -7.91 9.77
CA PRO A 77 16.09 -6.56 10.19
C PRO A 77 15.26 -5.51 9.44
N ARG A 78 14.62 -4.62 10.21
CA ARG A 78 13.89 -3.46 9.67
C ARG A 78 14.85 -2.55 8.91
N ARG A 79 14.43 -2.11 7.72
CA ARG A 79 15.11 -1.12 6.89
C ARG A 79 14.58 0.28 7.15
N GLU A 80 15.36 1.28 6.81
CA GLU A 80 14.94 2.68 6.88
C GLU A 80 14.11 3.09 5.65
N PHE A 81 13.31 4.15 5.80
CA PHE A 81 12.70 4.81 4.67
C PHE A 81 13.78 5.53 3.86
N ALA A 82 13.95 5.10 2.61
CA ALA A 82 14.90 5.66 1.65
C ALA A 82 14.20 6.66 0.72
N PRO A 83 14.94 7.43 -0.11
CA PRO A 83 14.34 8.23 -1.17
C PRO A 83 13.44 7.41 -2.09
N ARG A 84 12.36 8.00 -2.60
CA ARG A 84 11.32 7.34 -3.42
C ARG A 84 11.90 6.47 -4.54
N VAL A 85 12.90 6.97 -5.27
CA VAL A 85 13.56 6.24 -6.36
C VAL A 85 14.22 4.93 -5.90
N ALA A 86 14.83 4.90 -4.71
CA ALA A 86 15.44 3.69 -4.16
C ALA A 86 14.36 2.69 -3.72
N LEU A 87 13.25 3.18 -3.16
CA LEU A 87 12.11 2.36 -2.80
C LEU A 87 11.48 1.69 -4.04
N GLU A 88 11.32 2.44 -5.13
CA GLU A 88 10.79 1.92 -6.40
C GLU A 88 11.75 0.93 -7.06
N ALA A 89 13.06 1.16 -6.96
CA ALA A 89 14.06 0.18 -7.39
C ALA A 89 13.95 -1.14 -6.59
N GLU A 90 13.72 -1.08 -5.27
CA GLU A 90 13.45 -2.28 -4.46
C GLU A 90 12.16 -2.98 -4.87
N VAL A 91 11.10 -2.22 -5.22
CA VAL A 91 9.85 -2.80 -5.74
C VAL A 91 10.14 -3.59 -7.00
N ARG A 92 10.87 -3.02 -7.97
CA ARG A 92 11.23 -3.70 -9.23
C ARG A 92 12.15 -4.92 -9.03
N ALA A 93 13.00 -4.87 -8.02
CA ALA A 93 13.93 -5.95 -7.72
C ALA A 93 13.23 -7.22 -7.18
N LEU A 94 11.97 -7.12 -6.72
CA LEU A 94 11.20 -8.31 -6.36
C LEU A 94 10.94 -9.15 -7.61
N ARG A 95 11.38 -10.42 -7.63
CA ARG A 95 11.20 -11.36 -8.76
C ARG A 95 11.53 -10.68 -10.11
N PRO A 96 12.79 -10.29 -10.36
CA PRO A 96 13.15 -9.37 -11.44
C PRO A 96 12.81 -9.87 -12.86
N LEU A 97 12.64 -11.19 -13.04
CA LEU A 97 12.20 -11.77 -14.32
C LEU A 97 10.67 -11.73 -14.54
N HIS A 98 9.90 -11.42 -13.50
CA HIS A 98 8.43 -11.50 -13.50
C HIS A 98 7.76 -10.20 -13.01
N ASN A 99 8.55 -9.22 -12.59
CA ASN A 99 8.06 -7.95 -12.10
C ASN A 99 8.34 -6.86 -13.11
N PHE A 100 7.25 -6.30 -13.63
CA PHE A 100 7.25 -5.29 -14.67
C PHE A 100 6.80 -3.94 -14.12
N ALA A 101 6.96 -3.72 -12.81
CA ALA A 101 6.62 -2.46 -12.16
C ALA A 101 7.32 -1.29 -12.87
N PRO A 102 6.58 -0.28 -13.34
CA PRO A 102 7.16 0.90 -13.97
C PRO A 102 7.82 1.82 -12.92
N ASP A 103 8.42 2.92 -13.38
CA ASP A 103 8.67 4.06 -12.49
C ASP A 103 7.36 4.60 -11.93
N GLY A 104 7.37 5.13 -10.70
CA GLY A 104 6.14 5.60 -10.05
C GLY A 104 5.21 4.50 -9.55
N ALA A 105 5.59 3.21 -9.66
CA ALA A 105 4.75 2.07 -9.28
C ALA A 105 4.16 2.16 -7.87
N ILE A 106 4.91 2.72 -6.89
CA ILE A 106 4.38 2.92 -5.54
C ILE A 106 3.22 3.92 -5.55
N GLY A 107 3.31 4.99 -6.33
CA GLY A 107 2.25 6.00 -6.48
C GLY A 107 1.00 5.41 -7.14
N HIS A 108 1.16 4.60 -8.18
CA HIS A 108 0.07 3.91 -8.86
C HIS A 108 -0.64 2.90 -7.94
N VAL A 109 0.11 2.06 -7.21
CA VAL A 109 -0.46 1.13 -6.22
C VAL A 109 -1.12 1.90 -5.08
N ALA A 110 -0.54 3.01 -4.63
CA ALA A 110 -1.16 3.86 -3.62
C ALA A 110 -2.50 4.41 -4.10
N TRP A 111 -2.58 4.90 -5.35
CA TRP A 111 -3.83 5.39 -5.93
C TRP A 111 -4.92 4.32 -5.92
N ALA A 112 -4.60 3.11 -6.37
CA ALA A 112 -5.54 2.00 -6.34
C ALA A 112 -5.93 1.64 -4.88
N LEU A 113 -4.95 1.58 -3.97
CA LEU A 113 -5.23 1.25 -2.57
C LEU A 113 -6.21 2.24 -1.93
N TRP A 114 -6.02 3.55 -2.12
CA TRP A 114 -6.91 4.58 -1.59
C TRP A 114 -8.32 4.50 -2.16
N ARG A 115 -8.50 3.98 -3.37
CA ARG A 115 -9.80 3.83 -4.02
C ARG A 115 -10.58 2.62 -3.50
N HIS A 116 -9.87 1.58 -3.04
CA HIS A 116 -10.47 0.31 -2.59
C HIS A 116 -10.51 0.13 -1.07
N ALA A 117 -9.69 0.88 -0.32
CA ALA A 117 -9.70 0.88 1.13
C ALA A 117 -10.74 1.87 1.69
N ASP A 118 -11.13 1.67 2.96
CA ASP A 118 -11.79 2.71 3.74
C ASP A 118 -10.80 3.87 3.94
N VAL A 119 -11.04 4.98 3.23
CA VAL A 119 -10.17 6.17 3.22
C VAL A 119 -9.98 6.74 4.63
N ALA A 120 -11.03 6.76 5.46
CA ALA A 120 -10.94 7.31 6.80
C ALA A 120 -10.11 6.40 7.71
N ALA A 121 -10.32 5.08 7.62
CA ALA A 121 -9.54 4.11 8.38
C ALA A 121 -8.06 4.11 7.97
N LEU A 122 -7.77 4.12 6.66
CA LEU A 122 -6.41 4.14 6.13
C LEU A 122 -5.69 5.45 6.49
N ALA A 123 -6.35 6.60 6.34
CA ALA A 123 -5.77 7.89 6.73
C ALA A 123 -5.49 7.97 8.23
N ARG A 124 -6.43 7.54 9.08
CA ARG A 124 -6.22 7.51 10.53
C ARG A 124 -4.98 6.68 10.89
N VAL A 125 -4.89 5.45 10.37
CA VAL A 125 -3.75 4.58 10.68
C VAL A 125 -2.45 5.17 10.17
N LEU A 126 -2.39 5.66 8.93
CA LEU A 126 -1.18 6.30 8.41
C LEU A 126 -0.76 7.54 9.20
N GLY A 127 -1.69 8.26 9.82
CA GLY A 127 -1.40 9.38 10.73
C GLY A 127 -0.86 8.96 12.10
N GLU A 128 -1.09 7.70 12.50
CA GLU A 128 -0.52 7.11 13.73
C GLU A 128 0.87 6.49 13.50
N LEU A 129 1.28 6.32 12.23
CA LEU A 129 2.58 5.77 11.85
C LEU A 129 3.65 6.87 11.75
N PRO A 130 4.96 6.51 11.72
CA PRO A 130 6.03 7.48 11.48
C PRO A 130 5.80 8.29 10.20
N PRO A 131 6.17 9.58 10.14
CA PRO A 131 5.85 10.45 9.00
C PRO A 131 6.21 9.88 7.61
N PRO A 132 7.37 9.22 7.42
CA PRO A 132 7.72 8.63 6.13
C PRO A 132 6.74 7.55 5.64
N ALA A 133 5.97 6.92 6.55
CA ALA A 133 4.98 5.93 6.20
C ALA A 133 3.78 6.55 5.45
N TRP A 134 3.38 7.76 5.84
CA TRP A 134 2.36 8.52 5.09
C TRP A 134 2.88 8.86 3.69
N ASP A 135 4.11 9.37 3.62
CA ASP A 135 4.69 9.83 2.35
C ASP A 135 4.90 8.68 1.36
N TYR A 136 5.12 7.46 1.86
CA TYR A 136 5.15 6.24 1.04
C TYR A 136 3.85 6.04 0.24
N TRP A 137 2.68 6.24 0.87
CA TRP A 137 1.38 6.03 0.23
C TRP A 137 0.79 7.32 -0.37
N ARG A 138 1.62 8.34 -0.59
CA ARG A 138 1.21 9.54 -1.31
C ARG A 138 1.16 9.27 -2.82
N THR A 139 0.13 9.81 -3.47
CA THR A 139 -0.04 9.80 -4.93
C THR A 139 0.42 11.12 -5.52
N ASP A 140 0.85 11.11 -6.77
CA ASP A 140 1.43 12.29 -7.43
C ASP A 140 0.39 13.27 -8.04
N ASP A 141 -0.92 12.99 -7.90
CA ASP A 141 -2.03 13.73 -8.56
C ASP A 141 -3.03 14.43 -7.59
N GLU A 142 -3.87 15.35 -8.09
CA GLU A 142 -4.79 16.30 -7.41
C GLU A 142 -5.74 15.68 -6.34
N SER A 143 -5.97 14.37 -6.37
CA SER A 143 -6.62 13.60 -5.27
C SER A 143 -5.87 13.71 -3.93
N SER A 144 -4.64 14.24 -3.97
CA SER A 144 -3.84 14.74 -2.84
C SER A 144 -4.59 15.76 -1.99
N ALA A 145 -5.47 16.60 -2.53
CA ALA A 145 -6.13 17.67 -1.77
C ALA A 145 -7.02 17.13 -0.64
N ALA A 146 -7.90 16.16 -0.91
CA ALA A 146 -8.79 15.55 0.10
C ALA A 146 -7.99 14.81 1.18
N ARG A 147 -6.87 14.16 0.82
CA ARG A 147 -6.00 13.43 1.76
C ARG A 147 -5.07 14.36 2.53
N ALA A 148 -4.62 15.45 1.92
CA ALA A 148 -3.91 16.53 2.59
C ALA A 148 -4.83 17.26 3.58
N THR A 149 -6.13 17.36 3.27
CA THR A 149 -7.14 17.81 4.22
C THR A 149 -7.33 16.79 5.35
N ALA A 150 -7.38 15.48 5.05
CA ALA A 150 -7.42 14.44 6.09
C ALA A 150 -6.18 14.47 6.99
N ARG A 151 -4.96 14.59 6.44
CA ARG A 151 -3.71 14.76 7.21
C ARG A 151 -3.72 16.03 8.06
N ARG A 152 -4.20 17.15 7.50
CA ARG A 152 -4.34 18.42 8.24
C ARG A 152 -5.38 18.33 9.36
N ALA A 153 -6.46 17.59 9.15
CA ALA A 153 -7.50 17.35 10.15
C ALA A 153 -7.01 16.49 11.33
N LEU A 154 -5.95 15.69 11.14
CA LEU A 154 -5.31 14.90 12.21
C LEU A 154 -4.37 15.71 13.11
N GLY A 155 -4.16 17.00 12.85
CA GLY A 155 -3.40 17.91 13.71
C GLY A 155 -1.86 17.78 13.60
N PRO A 156 -1.09 18.76 14.13
CA PRO A 156 0.34 18.93 13.82
C PRO A 156 1.29 18.05 14.65
N ALA A 157 0.88 16.87 15.13
CA ALA A 157 1.70 16.04 16.01
C ALA A 157 2.92 15.36 15.33
N LEU A 158 3.30 15.78 14.13
CA LEU A 158 4.37 15.19 13.33
C LEU A 158 5.22 16.28 12.65
N ALA A 159 6.08 16.96 13.43
CA ALA A 159 7.31 17.61 12.96
C ALA A 159 8.21 18.00 14.14
N PRO A 160 9.55 17.97 13.99
CA PRO A 160 10.40 17.01 13.27
C PRO A 160 10.90 15.85 14.15
#